data_AF-A0A2U9BI86-F1
#
_entry.id   AF-A0A2U9BI86-F1
#
_cell.length_a   1.000
_cell.length_b   1.000
_cell.length_c   1.000
_cell.angle_alpha   90.00
_cell.angle_beta   90.00
_cell.angle_gamma   90.00
#
_symmetry.space_group_name_H-M   'P 1'
#
loop_
_entity.id
_entity.type
_entity.pdbx_description
1 polymer ?
#
loop_
_entity_poly.entity_id
_entity_poly.type
_entity_poly.pdbx_seq_one_letter_code
_entity_poly.pdbx_strand_id
1 'polypeptide(L)'
;MRVLIGGGSGFVGRELTRLLRDKGHEVTVISRQPGPGKITWGELESHGLPPCEGAVNLAGENLMNPLRWWNESYKKDLFSSRIDTTKALAQAIAASPSPPHSWVLVSGVACYKPSLTAEYTEDSEWTPFDLLSRLVKEWEASAILPESVAQTTRQVVIRPDQ
;
A
#
# COMPACT_ATOMS: atom_id res chain seq x y z
N MET A 1 5.09 17.84 -8.49
CA MET A 1 4.07 17.31 -7.56
C MET A 1 4.73 16.80 -6.29
N ARG A 2 4.02 16.84 -5.15
CA ARG A 2 4.39 16.16 -3.91
C ARG A 2 3.77 14.77 -3.83
N VAL A 3 4.59 13.73 -3.66
CA VAL A 3 4.15 12.33 -3.57
C VAL A 3 4.56 11.73 -2.23
N LEU A 4 3.60 11.12 -1.54
CA LEU A 4 3.81 10.39 -0.29
C LEU A 4 3.90 8.89 -0.58
N ILE A 5 4.96 8.21 -0.14
CA ILE A 5 5.17 6.78 -0.41
C ILE A 5 5.34 5.99 0.88
N GLY A 6 4.33 5.21 1.27
CA GLY A 6 4.43 4.20 2.31
C GLY A 6 5.34 3.05 1.87
N GLY A 7 6.36 2.71 2.65
CA GLY A 7 7.30 1.65 2.30
C GLY A 7 8.30 2.04 1.20
N GLY A 8 8.49 3.34 0.95
CA GLY A 8 9.42 3.87 -0.08
C GLY A 8 10.89 3.48 0.11
N SER A 9 11.28 2.92 1.25
CA SER A 9 12.63 2.38 1.49
C SER A 9 12.83 0.94 0.98
N GLY A 10 11.77 0.24 0.58
CA GLY A 10 11.79 -1.13 0.06
C GLY A 10 12.32 -1.23 -1.37
N PHE A 11 12.32 -2.43 -1.94
CA PHE A 11 12.84 -2.70 -3.29
C PHE A 11 12.17 -1.84 -4.37
N VAL A 12 10.85 -2.01 -4.56
CA VAL A 12 10.05 -1.21 -5.51
C VAL A 12 10.02 0.27 -5.11
N GLY A 13 9.88 0.54 -3.82
CA GLY A 13 9.77 1.91 -3.30
C GLY A 13 10.98 2.79 -3.60
N ARG A 14 12.19 2.23 -3.58
CA ARG A 14 13.43 2.97 -3.91
C ARG A 14 13.46 3.38 -5.39
N GLU A 15 13.10 2.46 -6.29
CA GLU A 15 13.06 2.76 -7.72
C GLU A 15 11.96 3.75 -8.06
N LEU A 16 10.77 3.61 -7.45
CA LEU A 16 9.68 4.59 -7.61
C LEU A 16 10.10 5.97 -7.10
N THR A 17 10.75 6.03 -5.93
CA THR A 17 11.28 7.28 -5.37
C THR A 17 12.29 7.93 -6.29
N ARG A 18 13.24 7.15 -6.84
CA ARG A 18 14.24 7.62 -7.80
C ARG A 18 13.58 8.18 -9.06
N LEU A 19 12.71 7.40 -9.70
CA LEU A 19 12.02 7.79 -10.92
C LEU A 19 11.20 9.08 -10.75
N LEU A 20 10.50 9.23 -9.63
CA LEU A 20 9.70 10.43 -9.35
C LEU A 20 10.60 11.65 -9.13
N ARG A 21 11.70 11.51 -8.40
CA ARG A 21 12.67 12.60 -8.20
C ARG A 21 13.36 13.01 -9.49
N ASP A 22 13.74 12.04 -10.33
CA ASP A 22 14.36 12.30 -11.64
C ASP A 22 13.41 13.05 -12.58
N LYS A 23 12.10 12.89 -12.40
CA LYS A 23 11.04 13.64 -13.08
C LYS A 23 10.70 14.99 -12.44
N GLY A 24 11.41 15.41 -11.39
CA GLY A 24 11.21 16.69 -10.70
C GLY A 24 10.06 16.69 -9.69
N HIS A 25 9.60 15.53 -9.23
CA HIS A 25 8.63 15.43 -8.15
C HIS A 25 9.31 15.42 -6.76
N GLU A 26 8.65 16.02 -5.78
CA GLU A 26 9.03 15.95 -4.38
C GLU A 26 8.49 14.65 -3.77
N VAL A 27 9.33 13.90 -3.06
CA VAL A 27 8.94 12.60 -2.49
C VAL A 27 9.23 12.56 -1.01
N THR A 28 8.16 12.34 -0.22
CA THR A 28 8.21 12.03 1.21
C THR A 28 7.94 10.55 1.40
N VAL A 29 8.78 9.85 2.16
CA VAL A 29 8.62 8.41 2.39
C VAL A 29 8.08 8.17 3.80
N ILE A 30 7.07 7.32 3.95
CA ILE A 30 6.68 6.78 5.26
C ILE A 30 7.44 5.49 5.49
N SER A 31 8.13 5.36 6.62
CA SER A 31 8.85 4.15 6.97
C SER A 31 8.82 3.86 8.46
N ARG A 32 9.27 2.66 8.86
CA ARG A 32 9.32 2.28 10.28
C ARG A 32 10.34 3.08 11.09
N GLN A 33 11.32 3.69 10.42
CA GLN A 33 12.43 4.39 11.07
C GLN A 33 12.50 5.84 10.56
N PRO A 34 12.76 6.82 11.44
CA PRO A 34 12.91 8.20 11.01
C PRO A 34 14.16 8.38 10.12
N GLY A 35 14.22 9.50 9.41
CA GLY A 35 15.42 9.89 8.65
C GLY A 35 15.15 11.00 7.64
N PRO A 36 16.19 11.46 6.92
CA PRO A 36 16.05 12.55 5.95
C PRO A 36 15.03 12.23 4.87
N GLY A 37 14.05 13.12 4.67
CA GLY A 37 12.95 12.94 3.71
C GLY A 37 11.98 11.81 4.06
N LYS A 38 11.98 11.37 5.33
CA LYS A 38 11.09 10.31 5.83
C LYS A 38 10.27 10.80 7.01
N ILE A 39 9.06 10.31 7.10
CA ILE A 39 8.25 10.33 8.31
C ILE A 39 7.97 8.89 8.75
N THR A 40 7.54 8.72 9.99
CA THR A 40 7.14 7.44 10.56
C THR A 40 5.64 7.23 10.49
N TRP A 41 5.20 5.99 10.66
CA TRP A 41 3.77 5.68 10.79
C TRP A 41 3.14 6.36 12.02
N GLY A 42 3.89 6.44 13.14
CA GLY A 42 3.43 7.17 14.32
C GLY A 42 3.32 8.68 14.10
N GLU A 43 4.19 9.28 13.30
CA GLU A 43 4.08 10.69 12.90
C GLU A 43 2.87 10.92 11.99
N LEU A 44 2.59 10.01 11.05
CA LEU A 44 1.36 10.06 10.24
C LEU A 44 0.11 10.00 11.11
N GLU A 45 0.07 9.09 12.10
CA GLU A 45 -1.06 8.96 13.02
C GLU A 45 -1.22 10.19 13.92
N SER A 46 -0.10 10.78 14.38
CA SER A 46 -0.12 11.90 15.34
C SER A 46 -0.36 13.26 14.67
N HIS A 47 0.14 13.45 13.45
CA HIS A 47 0.13 14.74 12.76
C HIS A 47 -0.78 14.76 11.53
N GLY A 48 -1.33 13.60 11.14
CA GLY A 48 -2.16 13.45 9.96
C GLY A 48 -1.35 13.42 8.67
N LEU A 49 -2.07 13.50 7.55
CA LEU A 49 -1.49 13.42 6.23
C LEU A 49 -0.65 14.68 5.93
N PRO A 50 0.66 14.56 5.60
CA PRO A 50 1.42 15.71 5.14
C PRO A 50 0.89 16.20 3.78
N PRO A 51 1.10 17.49 3.42
CA PRO A 51 0.65 18.03 2.14
C PRO A 51 1.20 17.22 0.96
N CYS A 52 0.33 16.54 0.23
CA CYS A 52 0.68 15.75 -0.94
C CYS A 52 -0.43 15.80 -2.00
N GLU A 53 -0.03 15.63 -3.26
CA GLU A 53 -0.93 15.58 -4.41
C GLU A 53 -1.22 14.13 -4.82
N GLY A 54 -0.35 13.19 -4.43
CA GLY A 54 -0.54 11.75 -4.62
C GLY A 54 0.02 10.94 -3.45
N ALA A 55 -0.63 9.82 -3.14
CA ALA A 55 -0.19 8.88 -2.13
C ALA A 55 -0.12 7.46 -2.71
N VAL A 56 0.95 6.73 -2.36
CA VAL A 56 1.18 5.34 -2.78
C VAL A 56 1.54 4.51 -1.55
N ASN A 57 0.94 3.33 -1.38
CA ASN A 57 1.39 2.39 -0.36
C ASN A 57 2.02 1.13 -0.95
N LEU A 58 3.29 0.93 -0.61
CA LEU A 58 4.13 -0.23 -0.91
C LEU A 58 4.59 -0.94 0.38
N ALA A 59 4.04 -0.55 1.53
CA ALA A 59 4.44 -1.10 2.81
C ALA A 59 3.95 -2.54 2.96
N GLY A 60 4.85 -3.40 3.42
CA GLY A 60 4.56 -4.78 3.71
C GLY A 60 5.82 -5.51 4.14
N GLU A 61 5.67 -6.46 5.06
CA GLU A 61 6.74 -7.37 5.42
C GLU A 61 7.06 -8.28 4.22
N ASN A 62 8.34 -8.59 4.00
CA ASN A 62 8.74 -9.44 2.88
C ASN A 62 8.13 -10.82 3.08
N LEU A 63 7.33 -11.29 2.11
CA LEU A 63 6.67 -12.60 2.12
C LEU A 63 7.65 -13.77 1.94
N MET A 64 8.72 -13.54 1.18
CA MET A 64 9.75 -14.52 0.85
C MET A 64 11.01 -14.27 1.70
N ASN A 65 10.84 -14.02 3.00
CA ASN A 65 11.96 -13.80 3.90
C ASN A 65 12.53 -15.15 4.38
N PRO A 66 13.71 -15.60 3.89
CA PRO A 66 14.25 -16.92 4.21
C PRO A 66 14.68 -17.05 5.68
N LEU A 67 14.80 -15.93 6.40
CA LEU A 67 15.20 -15.90 7.81
C LEU A 67 14.02 -16.05 8.78
N ARG A 68 12.78 -16.12 8.28
CA ARG A 68 11.58 -16.23 9.11
C ARG A 68 10.87 -17.56 8.88
N TRP A 69 10.58 -18.25 9.97
CA TRP A 69 9.75 -19.45 9.90
C TRP A 69 8.28 -19.11 9.62
N TRP A 70 7.64 -19.97 8.84
CA TRP A 70 6.21 -19.89 8.53
C TRP A 70 5.35 -20.31 9.73
N ASN A 71 5.18 -19.41 10.69
CA ASN A 71 4.38 -19.60 11.90
C ASN A 71 3.26 -18.55 12.02
N GLU A 72 2.38 -18.72 13.01
CA GLU A 72 1.23 -17.81 13.21
C GLU A 72 1.65 -16.36 13.50
N SER A 73 2.77 -16.15 14.21
CA SER A 73 3.29 -14.79 14.43
C SER A 73 3.70 -14.13 13.12
N TYR A 74 4.36 -14.86 12.22
CA TYR A 74 4.74 -14.32 10.93
C TYR A 74 3.54 -14.05 10.04
N LYS A 75 2.54 -14.94 10.03
CA LYS A 75 1.27 -14.70 9.32
C LYS A 75 0.59 -13.43 9.84
N LYS A 76 0.56 -13.22 11.15
CA LYS A 76 0.02 -12.00 11.75
C LYS A 76 0.79 -10.76 11.29
N ASP A 77 2.12 -10.81 11.27
CA ASP A 77 2.96 -9.71 10.80
C ASP A 77 2.74 -9.39 9.31
N LEU A 78 2.49 -10.41 8.48
CA LEU A 78 2.18 -10.23 7.07
C LEU A 78 0.89 -9.42 6.89
N PHE A 79 -0.13 -9.70 7.71
CA PHE A 79 -1.39 -8.98 7.72
C PHE A 79 -1.22 -7.56 8.27
N SER A 80 -0.67 -7.40 9.48
CA SER A 80 -0.53 -6.08 10.12
C SER A 80 0.33 -5.11 9.30
N SER A 81 1.45 -5.58 8.76
CA SER A 81 2.37 -4.73 7.97
C SER A 81 1.73 -4.14 6.70
N ARG A 82 0.62 -4.73 6.24
CA ARG A 82 -0.11 -4.34 5.02
C ARG A 82 -1.42 -3.66 5.33
N ILE A 83 -2.26 -4.31 6.15
CA ILE A 83 -3.61 -3.84 6.47
C ILE A 83 -3.54 -2.62 7.37
N ASP A 84 -2.73 -2.65 8.45
CA ASP A 84 -2.70 -1.54 9.40
C ASP A 84 -2.09 -0.29 8.77
N THR A 85 -1.01 -0.45 7.99
CA THR A 85 -0.36 0.65 7.26
C THR A 85 -1.26 1.25 6.20
N THR A 86 -2.00 0.42 5.46
CA THR A 86 -2.95 0.88 4.44
C THR A 86 -4.13 1.58 5.07
N LYS A 87 -4.67 1.02 6.16
CA LYS A 87 -5.76 1.63 6.93
C LYS A 87 -5.35 2.99 7.50
N ALA A 88 -4.15 3.10 8.07
CA ALA A 88 -3.64 4.37 8.61
C ALA A 88 -3.56 5.45 7.52
N LEU A 89 -3.07 5.10 6.33
CA LEU A 89 -3.03 6.02 5.18
C LEU A 89 -4.42 6.39 4.67
N ALA A 90 -5.31 5.42 4.50
CA ALA A 90 -6.68 5.67 4.06
C ALA A 90 -7.43 6.58 5.03
N GLN A 91 -7.26 6.37 6.34
CA GLN A 91 -7.82 7.22 7.38
C GLN A 91 -7.21 8.64 7.37
N ALA A 92 -5.89 8.76 7.22
CA ALA A 92 -5.22 10.05 7.12
C ALA A 92 -5.67 10.84 5.88
N ILE A 93 -5.86 10.16 4.75
CA ILE A 93 -6.44 10.73 3.52
C ILE A 93 -7.88 11.20 3.78
N ALA A 94 -8.71 10.35 4.38
CA ALA A 94 -10.10 10.66 4.64
C ALA A 94 -10.30 11.85 5.60
N ALA A 95 -9.39 12.01 6.56
CA ALA A 95 -9.41 13.10 7.54
C ALA A 95 -8.72 14.38 7.04
N SER A 96 -8.06 14.35 5.87
CA SER A 96 -7.33 15.50 5.35
C SER A 96 -8.30 16.59 4.87
N PRO A 97 -8.10 17.87 5.24
CA PRO A 97 -8.85 18.99 4.67
C PRO A 97 -8.52 19.22 3.19
N SER A 98 -7.42 18.65 2.70
CA SER A 98 -6.98 18.72 1.31
C SER A 98 -6.45 17.34 0.92
N PRO A 99 -7.35 16.39 0.60
CA PRO A 99 -6.94 15.04 0.23
C PRO A 99 -6.17 15.05 -1.11
N PRO A 100 -5.26 14.09 -1.33
CA PRO A 100 -4.51 13.99 -2.57
C PRO A 100 -5.44 13.69 -3.75
N HIS A 101 -5.04 14.05 -4.97
CA HIS A 101 -5.83 13.76 -6.17
C HIS A 101 -5.81 12.28 -6.56
N SER A 102 -4.81 11.53 -6.08
CA SER A 102 -4.68 10.11 -6.37
C SER A 102 -4.18 9.30 -5.16
N TRP A 103 -4.81 8.14 -4.96
CA TRP A 103 -4.46 7.14 -3.97
C TRP A 103 -4.20 5.80 -4.66
N VAL A 104 -3.00 5.26 -4.49
CA VAL A 104 -2.58 4.02 -5.15
C VAL A 104 -2.16 2.98 -4.12
N LEU A 105 -2.81 1.82 -4.15
CA LEU A 105 -2.38 0.63 -3.42
C LEU A 105 -1.70 -0.35 -4.38
N VAL A 106 -0.61 -0.96 -3.94
CA VAL A 106 -0.02 -2.13 -4.63
C VAL A 106 -0.25 -3.37 -3.77
N SER A 107 -1.12 -4.27 -4.25
CA SER A 107 -1.49 -5.53 -3.59
C SER A 107 -0.73 -6.71 -4.24
N GLY A 108 -1.41 -7.63 -4.91
CA GLY A 108 -0.79 -8.74 -5.64
C GLY A 108 -1.80 -9.71 -6.27
N VAL A 109 -1.34 -10.47 -7.26
CA VAL A 109 -2.15 -11.45 -8.02
C VAL A 109 -2.61 -12.67 -7.21
N ALA A 110 -2.18 -12.82 -5.96
CA ALA A 110 -2.53 -13.95 -5.09
C ALA A 110 -4.04 -14.05 -4.78
N CYS A 111 -4.85 -13.07 -5.19
CA CYS A 111 -6.31 -13.17 -5.19
C CYS A 111 -6.85 -14.18 -6.22
N TYR A 112 -6.13 -14.40 -7.33
CA TYR A 112 -6.55 -15.33 -8.38
C TYR A 112 -6.10 -16.75 -8.03
N LYS A 113 -7.00 -17.71 -8.23
CA LYS A 113 -6.72 -19.11 -7.90
C LYS A 113 -5.67 -19.67 -8.86
N PRO A 114 -4.58 -20.29 -8.37
CA PRO A 114 -3.61 -20.93 -9.26
C PRO A 114 -4.26 -21.97 -10.16
N SER A 115 -3.97 -21.90 -11.45
CA SER A 115 -4.51 -22.78 -12.47
C SER A 115 -3.52 -22.93 -13.62
N LEU A 116 -3.45 -24.13 -14.22
CA LEU A 116 -2.61 -24.40 -15.38
C LEU A 116 -3.24 -23.96 -16.70
N THR A 117 -4.53 -23.61 -16.69
CA THR A 117 -5.32 -23.34 -17.91
C THR A 117 -6.17 -22.09 -17.83
N ALA A 118 -6.34 -21.51 -16.64
CA ALA A 118 -7.17 -20.32 -16.50
C ALA A 118 -6.36 -19.07 -16.87
N GLU A 119 -7.05 -18.12 -17.49
CA GLU A 119 -6.56 -16.77 -17.73
C GLU A 119 -7.38 -15.82 -16.86
N TYR A 120 -6.71 -14.82 -16.28
CA TYR A 120 -7.33 -13.86 -15.38
C TYR A 120 -7.13 -12.44 -15.91
N THR A 121 -8.16 -11.62 -15.73
CA THR A 121 -8.19 -10.17 -15.94
C THR A 121 -8.57 -9.49 -14.63
N GLU A 122 -8.45 -8.16 -14.57
CA GLU A 122 -8.85 -7.37 -13.40
C GLU A 122 -10.34 -7.50 -13.06
N ASP A 123 -11.17 -7.77 -14.08
CA ASP A 123 -12.62 -8.00 -13.97
C ASP A 123 -12.98 -9.45 -13.58
N SER A 124 -12.00 -10.34 -13.51
CA SER A 124 -12.25 -11.74 -13.14
C SER A 124 -12.71 -11.83 -11.69
N GLU A 125 -13.90 -12.41 -11.49
CA GLU A 125 -14.42 -12.66 -10.15
C GLU A 125 -13.54 -13.64 -9.39
N TRP A 126 -13.39 -13.40 -8.09
CA TRP A 126 -12.61 -14.26 -7.21
C TRP A 126 -13.18 -14.27 -5.80
N THR A 127 -12.97 -15.39 -5.11
CA THR A 127 -13.30 -15.54 -3.69
C THR A 127 -12.05 -16.03 -2.96
N PRO A 128 -11.79 -15.58 -1.72
CA PRO A 128 -10.65 -16.06 -0.96
C PRO A 128 -10.72 -17.57 -0.78
N PHE A 129 -9.63 -18.26 -1.11
CA PHE A 129 -9.51 -19.73 -1.05
C PHE A 129 -8.36 -20.20 -0.15
N ASP A 130 -7.47 -19.29 0.26
CA ASP A 130 -6.31 -19.59 1.11
C ASP A 130 -5.95 -18.39 2.01
N LEU A 131 -4.75 -18.40 2.60
CA LEU A 131 -4.29 -17.30 3.45
C LEU A 131 -3.94 -16.02 2.64
N LEU A 132 -3.33 -16.16 1.47
CA LEU A 132 -2.82 -15.02 0.70
C LEU A 132 -3.95 -14.31 -0.06
N SER A 133 -4.90 -15.05 -0.63
CA SER A 133 -6.11 -14.49 -1.21
C SER A 133 -6.96 -13.77 -0.16
N ARG A 134 -7.03 -14.28 1.09
CA ARG A 134 -7.66 -13.55 2.21
C ARG A 134 -6.90 -12.28 2.55
N LEU A 135 -5.58 -12.34 2.61
CA LEU A 135 -4.74 -11.16 2.81
C LEU A 135 -5.02 -10.08 1.75
N VAL A 136 -5.04 -10.44 0.45
CA VAL A 136 -5.34 -9.47 -0.62
C VAL A 136 -6.73 -8.87 -0.45
N LYS A 137 -7.75 -9.67 -0.10
CA LYS A 137 -9.11 -9.16 0.12
C LYS A 137 -9.18 -8.14 1.24
N GLU A 138 -8.61 -8.46 2.39
CA GLU A 138 -8.60 -7.57 3.55
C GLU A 138 -7.72 -6.34 3.31
N TRP A 139 -6.62 -6.51 2.60
CA TRP A 139 -5.71 -5.43 2.24
C TRP A 139 -6.36 -4.42 1.30
N GLU A 140 -6.99 -4.86 0.21
CA GLU A 140 -7.70 -3.98 -0.71
C GLU A 140 -8.91 -3.31 -0.04
N ALA A 141 -9.65 -4.04 0.80
CA ALA A 141 -10.75 -3.46 1.56
C ALA A 141 -10.28 -2.34 2.51
N SER A 142 -9.08 -2.47 3.10
CA SER A 142 -8.52 -1.44 4.00
C SER A 142 -8.10 -0.14 3.30
N ALA A 143 -7.96 -0.15 1.97
CA ALA A 143 -7.61 1.02 1.16
C ALA A 143 -8.82 1.84 0.71
N ILE A 144 -10.05 1.32 0.86
CA ILE A 144 -11.26 1.97 0.37
C ILE A 144 -11.50 3.25 1.17
N LEU A 145 -11.54 4.37 0.46
CA LEU A 145 -11.89 5.67 1.02
C LEU A 145 -13.41 5.81 1.18
N PRO A 146 -13.89 6.57 2.18
CA PRO A 146 -15.30 6.95 2.26
C PRO A 146 -15.75 7.71 1.01
N GLU A 147 -17.03 7.58 0.64
CA GLU A 147 -17.62 8.15 -0.58
C GLU A 147 -17.36 9.66 -0.72
N SER A 148 -17.43 10.41 0.39
CA SER A 148 -17.19 11.86 0.41
C SER A 148 -15.79 12.26 -0.09
N VAL A 149 -14.81 11.38 0.04
CA VAL A 149 -13.42 11.61 -0.39
C VAL A 149 -13.11 10.86 -1.68
N ALA A 150 -13.74 9.71 -1.92
CA ALA A 150 -13.62 8.93 -3.15
C ALA A 150 -14.02 9.73 -4.41
N GLN A 151 -14.96 10.68 -4.28
CA GLN A 151 -15.38 11.55 -5.38
C GLN A 151 -14.31 12.54 -5.84
N THR A 152 -13.35 12.88 -4.98
CA THR A 152 -12.28 13.86 -5.28
C THR A 152 -10.90 13.24 -5.34
N THR A 153 -10.74 12.01 -4.82
CA THR A 153 -9.49 11.25 -4.80
C THR A 153 -9.63 10.02 -5.69
N ARG A 154 -8.91 9.99 -6.83
CA ARG A 154 -8.90 8.82 -7.71
C ARG A 154 -8.20 7.64 -7.04
N GLN A 155 -8.90 6.54 -6.86
CA GLN A 155 -8.39 5.31 -6.24
C GLN A 155 -7.91 4.32 -7.32
N VAL A 156 -6.72 3.75 -7.14
CA VAL A 156 -6.15 2.74 -8.04
C VAL A 156 -5.56 1.61 -7.20
N VAL A 157 -5.84 0.36 -7.60
CA VAL A 157 -5.19 -0.83 -7.05
C VAL A 157 -4.39 -1.48 -8.16
N ILE A 158 -3.11 -1.76 -7.91
CA ILE A 158 -2.23 -2.50 -8.80
C ILE A 158 -1.98 -3.87 -8.18
N ARG A 159 -2.32 -4.94 -8.91
CA ARG A 159 -2.05 -6.34 -8.53
C ARG A 159 -0.88 -6.87 -9.36
N PRO A 160 0.39 -6.61 -8.98
CA PRO A 160 1.54 -7.10 -9.74
C PRO A 160 1.73 -8.61 -9.57
N ASP A 161 2.33 -9.25 -10.58
CA ASP A 161 3.04 -10.51 -10.42
C ASP A 161 4.43 -10.26 -9.79
N GLN A 162 5.03 -11.31 -9.22
CA GLN A 162 6.32 -11.22 -8.51
C GLN A 162 7.48 -10.90 -9.44
#